data_AF-A0A1H9PTI1-F1
#
_entry.id   AF-A0A1H9PTI1-F1
#
_cell.length_a   1.000
_cell.length_b   1.000
_cell.length_c   1.000
_cell.angle_alpha   90.00
_cell.angle_beta   90.00
_cell.angle_gamma   90.00
#
_symmetry.space_group_name_H-M   'P 1'
#
loop_
_entity.id
_entity.type
_entity.pdbx_description
1 polymer ?
#
loop_
_entity_poly.entity_id
_entity_poly.type
_entity_poly.pdbx_seq_one_letter_code
_entity_poly.pdbx_strand_id
1 'polypeptide(L)'
;MKKIGQTLRLLRQSKGLSQREVAEGVMDFSYYNRVENDKVNISFSKLLLLLENFDISIEEFMFLNENNNKKDLRTLIADAYYLGNIQTLLKLEKLCIKQFEESDKILFRHSFILCRLLFARRNNEKLEQRYIDEIVDYLNSLSYYTRNDVRMLSDFYDILPTEMVFFLFEQMCIGKKKHSIADLSGFDMLVFHFNVIDLAIKHEKYSLAKKILEETKKEFFNPLNLLAVTICNYYDGLFLILFGNDAEQGTKLAEETIVVLESCKLKYQAQRHKEFLEEIKAKVQPI
;
A
#
# COMPACT_ATOMS: atom_id res chain seq x y z
N MET A 1 -3.77 19.81 -13.77
CA MET A 1 -4.88 20.10 -12.84
C MET A 1 -5.72 21.19 -13.47
N LYS A 2 -7.06 21.13 -13.33
CA LYS A 2 -7.92 22.29 -13.56
C LYS A 2 -7.59 23.35 -12.52
N LYS A 3 -8.05 24.58 -12.75
CA LYS A 3 -7.97 25.61 -11.72
C LYS A 3 -9.07 25.37 -10.69
N ILE A 4 -8.74 25.60 -9.41
CA ILE A 4 -9.61 25.32 -8.26
C ILE A 4 -10.97 26.03 -8.41
N GLY A 5 -10.96 27.30 -8.84
CA GLY A 5 -12.19 28.09 -9.03
C GLY A 5 -13.13 27.48 -10.06
N GLN A 6 -12.60 27.00 -11.18
CA GLN A 6 -13.39 26.31 -12.20
C GLN A 6 -14.02 25.02 -11.69
N THR A 7 -13.29 24.25 -10.88
CA THR A 7 -13.81 23.02 -10.27
C THR A 7 -14.93 23.33 -9.28
N LEU A 8 -14.76 24.36 -8.43
CA LEU A 8 -15.80 24.82 -7.50
C LEU A 8 -17.05 25.30 -8.25
N ARG A 9 -16.87 26.05 -9.34
CA ARG A 9 -17.98 26.50 -10.19
C ARG A 9 -18.75 25.34 -10.81
N LEU A 10 -18.03 24.34 -11.33
CA LEU A 10 -18.64 23.15 -11.93
C LEU A 10 -19.44 22.37 -10.89
N LEU A 11 -18.87 22.16 -9.71
CA LEU A 11 -19.54 21.47 -8.59
C LEU A 11 -20.77 22.22 -8.11
N ARG A 12 -20.68 23.55 -8.00
CA ARG A 12 -21.82 24.39 -7.64
C ARG A 12 -22.95 24.29 -8.65
N GLN A 13 -22.61 24.40 -9.93
CA GLN A 13 -23.60 24.33 -11.01
C GLN A 13 -24.25 22.95 -11.11
N SER A 14 -23.51 21.86 -10.88
CA SER A 14 -24.08 20.50 -10.91
C SER A 14 -25.06 20.24 -9.76
N LYS A 15 -24.85 20.89 -8.61
CA LYS A 15 -25.76 20.83 -7.44
C LYS A 15 -26.88 21.87 -7.48
N GLY A 16 -26.96 22.70 -8.52
CA GLY A 16 -28.00 23.73 -8.66
C GLY A 16 -27.90 24.88 -7.64
N LEU A 17 -26.73 25.05 -6.99
CA LEU A 17 -26.53 26.03 -5.93
C LEU A 17 -26.17 27.42 -6.49
N SER A 18 -26.61 28.46 -5.80
CA SER A 18 -26.16 29.83 -6.03
C SER A 18 -24.79 30.08 -5.38
N GLN A 19 -24.08 31.09 -5.86
CA GLN A 19 -22.81 31.51 -5.26
C GLN A 19 -22.98 32.02 -3.82
N ARG A 20 -24.16 32.51 -3.46
CA ARG A 20 -24.44 32.99 -2.09
C ARG A 20 -24.60 31.82 -1.13
N GLU A 21 -25.39 30.82 -1.50
CA GLU A 21 -25.61 29.61 -0.68
C GLU A 21 -24.29 28.90 -0.38
N VAL A 22 -23.40 28.79 -1.37
CA VAL A 22 -22.09 28.15 -1.16
C VAL A 22 -21.15 28.99 -0.29
N ALA A 23 -21.16 30.32 -0.46
CA ALA A 23 -20.23 31.20 0.25
C ALA A 23 -20.63 31.46 1.71
N GLU A 24 -21.89 31.21 2.06
CA GLU A 24 -22.46 31.47 3.38
C GLU A 24 -21.66 30.80 4.50
N GLY A 25 -21.38 31.57 5.56
CA GLY A 25 -20.55 31.11 6.69
C GLY A 25 -19.05 31.00 6.42
N VAL A 26 -18.59 31.12 5.16
CA VAL A 26 -17.17 30.94 4.79
C VAL A 26 -16.53 32.23 4.30
N MET A 27 -17.19 32.99 3.42
CA MET A 27 -16.65 34.22 2.83
C MET A 27 -17.72 35.10 2.17
N ASP A 28 -17.37 36.36 1.89
CA ASP A 28 -18.25 37.24 1.12
C ASP A 28 -18.50 36.74 -0.30
N PHE A 29 -19.72 36.93 -0.79
CA PHE A 29 -20.12 36.62 -2.16
C PHE A 29 -19.15 37.19 -3.22
N SER A 30 -18.68 38.43 -3.04
CA SER A 30 -17.74 39.07 -3.98
C SER A 30 -16.37 38.38 -3.98
N TYR A 31 -15.95 37.81 -2.85
CA TYR A 31 -14.74 37.01 -2.78
C TYR A 31 -14.96 35.66 -3.46
N TYR A 32 -16.05 34.95 -3.13
CA TYR A 32 -16.35 33.65 -3.73
C TYR A 32 -16.52 33.72 -5.26
N ASN A 33 -17.18 34.77 -5.76
CA ASN A 33 -17.29 35.00 -7.21
C ASN A 33 -15.91 35.16 -7.86
N ARG A 34 -14.98 35.88 -7.22
CA ARG A 34 -13.59 36.01 -7.71
C ARG A 34 -12.83 34.68 -7.61
N VAL A 35 -13.09 33.86 -6.59
CA VAL A 35 -12.53 32.50 -6.48
C VAL A 35 -12.98 31.65 -7.66
N GLU A 36 -14.29 31.54 -7.94
CA GLU A 36 -14.83 30.72 -9.05
C GLU A 36 -14.31 31.14 -10.44
N ASN A 37 -13.95 32.41 -10.58
CA ASN A 37 -13.38 32.96 -11.82
C ASN A 37 -11.83 32.94 -11.83
N ASP A 38 -11.20 32.25 -10.88
CA ASP A 38 -9.75 32.15 -10.69
C ASP A 38 -9.04 33.51 -10.63
N LYS A 39 -9.72 34.54 -10.11
CA LYS A 39 -9.20 35.89 -9.93
C LYS A 39 -8.49 36.08 -8.59
N VAL A 40 -8.82 35.25 -7.60
CA VAL A 40 -8.14 35.19 -6.30
C VAL A 40 -7.92 33.73 -5.90
N ASN A 41 -6.86 33.47 -5.16
CA ASN A 41 -6.63 32.17 -4.56
C ASN A 41 -7.54 31.98 -3.33
N ILE A 42 -7.87 30.73 -3.04
CA ILE A 42 -8.55 30.34 -1.81
C ILE A 42 -7.54 29.67 -0.86
N SER A 43 -7.59 30.01 0.42
CA SER A 43 -6.81 29.31 1.44
C SER A 43 -7.34 27.89 1.65
N PHE A 44 -6.47 26.95 1.99
CA PHE A 44 -6.84 25.55 2.26
C PHE A 44 -7.99 25.41 3.27
N SER A 45 -7.94 26.12 4.40
CA SER A 45 -9.01 26.06 5.42
C SER A 45 -10.38 26.50 4.89
N LYS A 46 -10.42 27.55 4.07
CA LYS A 46 -11.67 28.00 3.42
C LYS A 46 -12.14 27.02 2.36
N LEU A 47 -11.23 26.36 1.64
CA LEU A 47 -11.61 25.31 0.71
C LEU A 47 -12.31 24.18 1.44
N LEU A 48 -11.76 23.67 2.55
CA LEU A 48 -12.40 22.60 3.34
C LEU A 48 -13.82 22.97 3.78
N LEU A 49 -14.01 24.18 4.34
CA LEU A 49 -15.34 24.66 4.73
C LEU A 49 -16.31 24.75 3.54
N LEU A 50 -15.84 25.14 2.35
CA LEU A 50 -16.69 25.11 1.16
C LEU A 50 -17.06 23.68 0.75
N LEU A 51 -16.14 22.72 0.88
CA LEU A 51 -16.41 21.32 0.55
C LEU A 51 -17.45 20.71 1.50
N GLU A 52 -17.47 21.13 2.77
CA GLU A 52 -18.55 20.82 3.71
C GLU A 52 -19.90 21.37 3.21
N ASN A 53 -19.96 22.63 2.75
CA ASN A 53 -21.18 23.20 2.15
C ASN A 53 -21.63 22.46 0.88
N PHE A 54 -20.70 21.81 0.18
CA PHE A 54 -21.01 20.96 -0.96
C PHE A 54 -21.37 19.53 -0.58
N ASP A 55 -21.18 19.11 0.67
CA ASP A 55 -21.26 17.71 1.09
C ASP A 55 -20.39 16.80 0.21
N ILE A 56 -19.11 17.17 0.05
CA ILE A 56 -18.11 16.33 -0.61
C ILE A 56 -16.80 16.31 0.18
N SER A 57 -16.06 15.21 0.03
CA SER A 57 -14.72 15.08 0.59
C SER A 57 -13.66 15.86 -0.20
N ILE A 58 -12.51 16.11 0.42
CA ILE A 58 -11.35 16.69 -0.27
C ILE A 58 -10.83 15.73 -1.34
N GLU A 59 -10.92 14.43 -1.12
CA GLU A 59 -10.54 13.38 -2.07
C GLU A 59 -11.38 13.46 -3.34
N GLU A 60 -12.71 13.56 -3.21
CA GLU A 60 -13.61 13.74 -4.37
C GLU A 60 -13.35 15.05 -5.09
N PHE A 61 -13.12 16.14 -4.35
CA PHE A 61 -12.77 17.42 -4.95
C PHE A 61 -11.47 17.33 -5.76
N MET A 62 -10.43 16.71 -5.19
CA MET A 62 -9.15 16.52 -5.86
C MET A 62 -9.30 15.66 -7.12
N PHE A 63 -10.12 14.60 -7.07
CA PHE A 63 -10.44 13.79 -8.24
C PHE A 63 -11.12 14.62 -9.35
N LEU A 64 -12.08 15.48 -9.02
CA LEU A 64 -12.73 16.37 -9.99
C LEU A 64 -11.78 17.44 -10.55
N ASN A 65 -10.83 17.90 -9.73
CA ASN A 65 -9.86 18.92 -10.08
C ASN A 65 -8.69 18.38 -10.91
N GLU A 66 -8.34 17.11 -10.75
CA GLU A 66 -7.34 16.45 -11.55
C GLU A 66 -7.91 16.09 -12.93
N ASN A 67 -7.27 16.59 -13.99
CA ASN A 67 -7.64 16.27 -15.38
C ASN A 67 -7.19 14.86 -15.80
N ASN A 68 -6.64 14.05 -14.90
CA ASN A 68 -6.10 12.73 -15.22
C ASN A 68 -6.17 11.81 -14.01
N ASN A 69 -6.76 10.63 -14.21
CA ASN A 69 -6.60 9.44 -13.37
C ASN A 69 -5.17 8.88 -13.51
N LYS A 70 -4.14 9.68 -13.24
CA LYS A 70 -2.76 9.19 -13.28
C LYS A 70 -2.56 8.31 -12.05
N LYS A 71 -2.47 7.00 -12.29
CA LYS A 71 -1.96 6.06 -11.31
C LYS A 71 -0.65 6.60 -10.75
N ASP A 72 -0.46 6.46 -9.44
CA ASP A 72 0.81 6.80 -8.83
C ASP A 72 1.94 5.96 -9.45
N LEU A 73 3.16 6.51 -9.43
CA LEU A 73 4.32 5.90 -10.10
C LEU A 73 4.60 4.49 -9.59
N ARG A 74 4.41 4.25 -8.29
CA ARG A 74 4.61 2.95 -7.66
C ARG A 74 3.63 1.90 -8.17
N THR A 75 2.37 2.28 -8.38
CA THR A 75 1.33 1.43 -8.96
C THR A 75 1.67 1.06 -10.40
N LEU A 76 2.16 2.01 -11.19
CA LEU A 76 2.62 1.72 -12.56
C LEU A 76 3.78 0.72 -12.60
N ILE A 77 4.72 0.83 -11.65
CA ILE A 77 5.85 -0.09 -11.51
C ILE A 77 5.36 -1.49 -11.10
N ALA A 78 4.48 -1.58 -10.10
CA ALA A 78 3.89 -2.83 -9.64
C ALA A 78 3.10 -3.53 -10.76
N ASP A 79 2.24 -2.79 -11.48
CA ASP A 79 1.47 -3.30 -12.62
C ASP A 79 2.41 -3.86 -13.71
N ALA A 80 3.47 -3.14 -14.05
CA ALA A 80 4.43 -3.59 -15.06
C ALA A 80 5.10 -4.92 -14.65
N TYR A 81 5.42 -5.09 -13.37
CA TYR A 81 5.99 -6.33 -12.85
C TYR A 81 4.99 -7.48 -12.85
N TYR A 82 3.84 -7.32 -12.20
CA TYR A 82 2.84 -8.39 -12.05
C TYR A 82 2.19 -8.80 -13.38
N LEU A 83 2.06 -7.89 -14.34
CA LEU A 83 1.60 -8.18 -15.70
C LEU A 83 2.73 -8.70 -16.63
N GLY A 84 3.95 -8.86 -16.10
CA GLY A 84 5.07 -9.40 -16.85
C GLY A 84 5.68 -8.47 -17.91
N ASN A 85 5.33 -7.17 -17.93
CA ASN A 85 5.73 -6.18 -18.92
C ASN A 85 7.10 -5.54 -18.61
N ILE A 86 8.19 -6.27 -18.87
CA ILE A 86 9.57 -5.82 -18.63
C ILE A 86 9.88 -4.52 -19.35
N GLN A 87 9.45 -4.37 -20.60
CA GLN A 87 9.77 -3.19 -21.40
C GLN A 87 9.23 -1.91 -20.74
N THR A 88 8.05 -1.99 -20.10
CA THR A 88 7.50 -0.88 -19.34
C THR A 88 8.28 -0.64 -18.06
N LEU A 89 8.68 -1.70 -17.34
CA LEU A 89 9.51 -1.57 -16.14
C LEU A 89 10.85 -0.87 -16.43
N LEU A 90 11.55 -1.24 -17.51
CA LEU A 90 12.79 -0.60 -17.94
C LEU A 90 12.61 0.87 -18.38
N LYS A 91 11.48 1.19 -19.02
CA LYS A 91 11.13 2.59 -19.34
C LYS A 91 10.89 3.41 -18.08
N LEU A 92 10.20 2.84 -17.09
CA LEU A 92 9.95 3.48 -15.80
C LEU A 92 11.25 3.68 -15.01
N GLU A 93 12.16 2.70 -14.98
CA GLU A 93 13.49 2.84 -14.37
C GLU A 93 14.25 4.06 -14.94
N LYS A 94 14.34 4.15 -16.28
CA LYS A 94 15.00 5.28 -16.97
C LYS A 94 14.32 6.62 -16.70
N LEU A 95 12.99 6.62 -16.64
CA LEU A 95 12.23 7.82 -16.29
C LEU A 95 12.53 8.27 -14.85
N CYS A 96 12.56 7.32 -13.91
CA CYS A 96 12.79 7.62 -12.50
C CYS A 96 14.18 8.24 -12.29
N ILE A 97 15.24 7.65 -12.84
CA ILE A 97 16.59 8.19 -12.66
C ILE A 97 16.73 9.59 -13.29
N LYS A 98 16.19 9.79 -14.49
CA LYS A 98 16.19 11.10 -15.15
C LYS A 98 15.44 12.16 -14.32
N GLN A 99 14.26 11.83 -13.81
CA GLN A 99 13.48 12.74 -12.97
C GLN A 99 14.14 13.02 -11.63
N PHE A 100 14.87 12.05 -11.08
CA PHE A 100 15.67 12.25 -9.89
C PHE A 100 16.83 13.23 -10.16
N GLU A 101 17.59 13.04 -11.24
CA GLU A 101 18.67 13.96 -11.65
C GLU A 101 18.17 15.39 -11.91
N GLU A 102 16.96 15.55 -12.44
CA GLU A 102 16.36 16.87 -12.74
C GLU A 102 15.76 17.58 -11.53
N SER A 103 15.33 16.85 -10.49
CA SER A 103 14.51 17.42 -9.41
C SER A 103 14.98 17.14 -7.99
N ASP A 104 15.91 16.21 -7.80
CA ASP A 104 16.41 15.71 -6.52
C ASP A 104 15.31 15.21 -5.56
N LYS A 105 14.15 14.84 -6.11
CA LYS A 105 13.02 14.36 -5.31
C LYS A 105 13.19 12.90 -4.94
N ILE A 106 13.19 12.63 -3.64
CA ILE A 106 13.34 11.29 -3.05
C ILE A 106 12.37 10.25 -3.62
N LEU A 107 11.14 10.64 -3.97
CA LEU A 107 10.14 9.78 -4.62
C LEU A 107 10.71 9.06 -5.86
N PHE A 108 11.44 9.78 -6.71
CA PHE A 108 12.01 9.22 -7.92
C PHE A 108 13.19 8.30 -7.62
N ARG A 109 13.97 8.61 -6.59
CA ARG A 109 15.05 7.73 -6.13
C ARG A 109 14.51 6.40 -5.62
N HIS A 110 13.52 6.43 -4.73
CA HIS A 110 12.90 5.22 -4.21
C HIS A 110 12.20 4.40 -5.31
N SER A 111 11.53 5.07 -6.26
CA SER A 111 10.89 4.39 -7.40
C SER A 111 11.91 3.75 -8.34
N PHE A 112 13.06 4.39 -8.56
CA PHE A 112 14.17 3.80 -9.30
C PHE A 112 14.71 2.54 -8.61
N ILE A 113 14.97 2.60 -7.29
CA ILE A 113 15.45 1.45 -6.52
C ILE A 113 14.43 0.30 -6.56
N LEU A 114 13.13 0.62 -6.48
CA LEU A 114 12.07 -0.38 -6.63
C LEU A 114 12.11 -1.07 -8.00
N CYS A 115 12.30 -0.33 -9.09
CA CYS A 115 12.49 -0.93 -10.42
C CYS A 115 13.68 -1.89 -10.44
N ARG A 116 14.83 -1.50 -9.86
CA ARG A 116 16.03 -2.35 -9.76
C ARG A 116 15.76 -3.63 -9.00
N LEU A 117 15.08 -3.53 -7.85
CA LEU A 117 14.69 -4.68 -7.04
C LEU A 117 13.82 -5.65 -7.83
N LEU A 118 12.78 -5.15 -8.50
CA LEU A 118 11.84 -5.99 -9.25
C LEU A 118 12.50 -6.64 -10.48
N PHE A 119 13.45 -5.95 -11.11
CA PHE A 119 14.27 -6.52 -12.18
C PHE A 119 15.16 -7.65 -11.65
N ALA A 120 15.86 -7.41 -10.55
CA ALA A 120 16.71 -8.40 -9.90
C ALA A 120 15.92 -9.66 -9.50
N ARG A 121 14.75 -9.48 -8.84
CA ARG A 121 13.84 -10.60 -8.50
C ARG A 121 13.43 -11.42 -9.71
N ARG A 122 13.16 -10.77 -10.84
CA ARG A 122 12.75 -11.48 -12.07
C ARG A 122 13.86 -12.33 -12.65
N ASN A 123 15.11 -11.85 -12.57
CA ASN A 123 16.28 -12.56 -13.11
C ASN A 123 16.94 -13.50 -12.09
N ASN A 124 16.34 -13.67 -10.90
CA ASN A 124 16.95 -14.38 -9.77
C ASN A 124 18.33 -13.81 -9.38
N GLU A 125 18.49 -12.50 -9.50
CA GLU A 125 19.68 -11.74 -9.14
C GLU A 125 19.48 -11.04 -7.79
N LYS A 126 20.58 -10.64 -7.16
CA LYS A 126 20.55 -9.81 -5.93
C LYS A 126 20.59 -8.33 -6.29
N LEU A 127 19.85 -7.52 -5.53
CA LEU A 127 19.98 -6.07 -5.59
C LEU A 127 21.37 -5.65 -5.09
N GLU A 128 21.96 -4.62 -5.70
CA GLU A 128 23.25 -4.08 -5.27
C GLU A 128 23.17 -3.54 -3.83
N GLN A 129 24.15 -3.88 -2.99
CA GLN A 129 24.15 -3.56 -1.56
C GLN A 129 23.95 -2.06 -1.27
N ARG A 130 24.56 -1.18 -2.06
CA ARG A 130 24.40 0.28 -1.93
C ARG A 130 22.94 0.74 -1.90
N TYR A 131 22.07 0.09 -2.68
CA TYR A 131 20.65 0.46 -2.72
C TYR A 131 19.89 -0.09 -1.51
N ILE A 132 20.33 -1.22 -0.96
CA ILE A 132 19.80 -1.76 0.29
C ILE A 132 20.15 -0.82 1.43
N ASP A 133 21.42 -0.40 1.50
CA ASP A 133 21.92 0.54 2.50
C ASP A 133 21.16 1.87 2.44
N GLU A 134 20.91 2.41 1.25
CA GLU A 134 20.11 3.64 1.08
C GLU A 134 18.68 3.51 1.66
N ILE A 135 18.01 2.37 1.45
CA ILE A 135 16.66 2.14 2.00
C ILE A 135 16.71 1.93 3.51
N VAL A 136 17.72 1.23 4.01
CA VAL A 136 17.95 1.03 5.45
C VAL A 136 18.19 2.37 6.15
N ASP A 137 19.07 3.21 5.61
CA ASP A 137 19.39 4.53 6.15
C ASP A 137 18.16 5.44 6.18
N TYR A 138 17.39 5.47 5.09
CA TYR A 138 16.14 6.22 5.05
C TYR A 138 15.17 5.74 6.14
N LEU A 139 14.91 4.42 6.24
CA LEU A 139 13.99 3.86 7.23
C LEU A 139 14.41 4.12 8.68
N ASN A 140 15.72 4.03 8.97
CA ASN A 140 16.28 4.32 10.30
C ASN A 140 16.20 5.80 10.67
N SER A 141 16.13 6.70 9.68
CA SER A 141 16.00 8.14 9.91
C SER A 141 14.59 8.58 10.31
N LEU A 142 13.58 7.71 10.16
CA LEU A 142 12.18 8.05 10.38
C LEU A 142 11.84 8.15 11.87
N SER A 143 11.18 9.24 12.25
CA SER A 143 10.58 9.42 13.59
C SER A 143 9.06 9.17 13.61
N TYR A 144 8.43 9.23 12.44
CA TYR A 144 7.02 8.95 12.21
C TYR A 144 6.86 8.23 10.87
N TYR A 145 5.90 7.30 10.80
CA TYR A 145 5.64 6.51 9.61
C TYR A 145 4.37 6.98 8.89
N THR A 146 4.53 7.19 7.60
CA THR A 146 3.44 7.46 6.65
C THR A 146 3.04 6.18 5.93
N ARG A 147 1.93 6.25 5.19
CA ARG A 147 1.48 5.18 4.30
C ARG A 147 2.54 4.78 3.26
N ASN A 148 3.34 5.74 2.79
CA ASN A 148 4.41 5.46 1.82
C ASN A 148 5.55 4.66 2.46
N ASP A 149 5.82 4.86 3.75
CA ASP A 149 6.86 4.12 4.46
C ASP A 149 6.45 2.66 4.69
N VAL A 150 5.18 2.41 5.04
CA VAL A 150 4.59 1.05 5.09
C VAL A 150 4.74 0.33 3.74
N ARG A 151 4.41 1.04 2.67
CA ARG A 151 4.50 0.56 1.30
C ARG A 151 5.92 0.19 0.92
N MET A 152 6.87 1.04 1.27
CA MET A 152 8.28 0.79 0.99
C MET A 152 8.80 -0.38 1.83
N LEU A 153 8.48 -0.45 3.13
CA LEU A 153 8.78 -1.63 3.95
C LEU A 153 8.23 -2.91 3.32
N SER A 154 6.99 -2.87 2.85
CA SER A 154 6.36 -4.01 2.18
C SER A 154 7.03 -4.40 0.86
N ASP A 155 7.60 -3.44 0.12
CA ASP A 155 8.31 -3.75 -1.13
C ASP A 155 9.66 -4.43 -0.87
N PHE A 156 10.38 -4.01 0.18
CA PHE A 156 11.77 -4.38 0.45
C PHE A 156 11.94 -5.39 1.60
N TYR A 157 10.88 -5.81 2.30
CA TYR A 157 10.94 -6.60 3.55
C TYR A 157 11.84 -7.85 3.51
N ASP A 158 11.91 -8.54 2.36
CA ASP A 158 12.64 -9.79 2.16
C ASP A 158 14.15 -9.60 1.92
N ILE A 159 14.59 -8.38 1.64
CA ILE A 159 16.01 -8.03 1.47
C ILE A 159 16.57 -7.17 2.61
N LEU A 160 15.70 -6.65 3.48
CA LEU A 160 16.09 -5.86 4.64
C LEU A 160 16.58 -6.77 5.79
N PRO A 161 17.38 -6.25 6.74
CA PRO A 161 17.75 -7.00 7.92
C PRO A 161 16.50 -7.48 8.69
N THR A 162 16.38 -8.78 8.91
CA THR A 162 15.18 -9.41 9.49
C THR A 162 14.75 -8.75 10.82
N GLU A 163 15.70 -8.48 11.71
CA GLU A 163 15.39 -7.87 13.01
C GLU A 163 14.96 -6.41 12.89
N MET A 164 15.42 -5.69 11.87
CA MET A 164 14.93 -4.35 11.57
C MET A 164 13.46 -4.39 11.14
N VAL A 165 13.08 -5.34 10.29
CA VAL A 165 11.68 -5.48 9.84
C VAL A 165 10.77 -5.79 11.02
N PHE A 166 11.16 -6.72 11.91
CA PHE A 166 10.36 -7.03 13.10
C PHE A 166 10.29 -5.86 14.08
N PHE A 167 11.39 -5.14 14.31
CA PHE A 167 11.39 -3.96 15.16
C PHE A 167 10.45 -2.88 14.62
N LEU A 168 10.53 -2.56 13.32
CA LEU A 168 9.67 -1.56 12.71
C LEU A 168 8.20 -1.98 12.72
N PHE A 169 7.92 -3.27 12.46
CA PHE A 169 6.57 -3.80 12.59
C PHE A 169 6.02 -3.63 14.01
N GLU A 170 6.82 -3.91 15.05
CA GLU A 170 6.42 -3.69 16.43
C GLU A 170 6.14 -2.20 16.71
N GLN A 171 7.01 -1.29 16.26
CA GLN A 171 6.79 0.16 16.41
C GLN A 171 5.49 0.65 15.76
N MET A 172 5.15 0.10 14.59
CA MET A 172 4.01 0.54 13.77
C MET A 172 2.70 -0.12 14.22
N CYS A 173 2.73 -1.39 14.61
CA CYS A 173 1.54 -2.21 14.84
C CYS A 173 1.32 -2.57 16.32
N ILE A 174 2.39 -2.75 17.09
CA ILE A 174 2.37 -3.35 18.43
C ILE A 174 3.06 -2.39 19.42
N GLY A 175 2.40 -1.27 19.74
CA GLY A 175 3.06 -0.24 20.56
C GLY A 175 2.29 1.07 20.72
N LYS A 176 0.96 1.01 20.89
CA LYS A 176 0.05 2.17 20.98
C LYS A 176 -0.03 3.05 19.73
N LYS A 177 0.38 2.57 18.54
CA LYS A 177 0.37 3.35 17.28
C LYS A 177 0.98 4.76 17.44
N LYS A 178 1.89 4.95 18.41
CA LYS A 178 2.35 6.28 18.87
C LYS A 178 3.16 7.04 17.81
N HIS A 179 3.68 6.32 16.82
CA HIS A 179 4.53 6.83 15.74
C HIS A 179 3.88 6.65 14.36
N SER A 180 2.57 6.37 14.33
CA SER A 180 1.79 6.16 13.12
C SER A 180 0.73 7.25 13.01
N ILE A 181 0.51 7.77 11.80
CA ILE A 181 -0.70 8.55 11.54
C ILE A 181 -1.91 7.65 11.85
N ALA A 182 -2.95 8.19 12.47
CA ALA A 182 -4.10 7.43 12.98
C ALA A 182 -4.78 6.52 11.94
N ASP A 183 -4.56 6.76 10.65
CA ASP A 183 -5.13 6.06 9.49
C ASP A 183 -4.15 5.15 8.71
N LEU A 184 -3.10 4.61 9.34
CA LEU A 184 -2.37 3.51 8.66
C LEU A 184 -3.25 2.27 8.45
N SER A 185 -4.39 2.13 9.15
CA SER A 185 -5.34 1.03 8.94
C SER A 185 -5.87 1.02 7.50
N GLY A 186 -5.45 0.04 6.72
CA GLY A 186 -5.88 -0.11 5.33
C GLY A 186 -5.12 -1.21 4.61
N PHE A 187 -5.35 -1.29 3.29
CA PHE A 187 -4.79 -2.33 2.43
C PHE A 187 -3.26 -2.47 2.55
N ASP A 188 -2.52 -1.36 2.62
CA ASP A 188 -1.06 -1.40 2.67
C ASP A 188 -0.54 -2.01 3.99
N MET A 189 -1.20 -1.74 5.12
CA MET A 189 -0.86 -2.38 6.40
C MET A 189 -1.22 -3.85 6.43
N LEU A 190 -2.36 -4.24 5.83
CA LEU A 190 -2.73 -5.65 5.71
C LEU A 190 -1.68 -6.45 4.93
N VAL A 191 -1.24 -5.91 3.80
CA VAL A 191 -0.14 -6.51 3.01
C VAL A 191 1.15 -6.58 3.82
N PHE A 192 1.47 -5.53 4.58
CA PHE A 192 2.66 -5.53 5.43
C PHE A 192 2.60 -6.62 6.52
N HIS A 193 1.44 -6.82 7.17
CA HIS A 193 1.25 -7.90 8.14
C HIS A 193 1.55 -9.27 7.52
N PHE A 194 1.01 -9.56 6.34
CA PHE A 194 1.26 -10.82 5.64
C PHE A 194 2.73 -11.01 5.27
N ASN A 195 3.40 -9.95 4.79
CA ASN A 195 4.83 -10.01 4.50
C ASN A 195 5.66 -10.34 5.75
N VAL A 196 5.31 -9.78 6.91
CA VAL A 196 6.02 -10.05 8.17
C VAL A 196 5.70 -11.45 8.71
N ILE A 197 4.47 -11.96 8.52
CA ILE A 197 4.14 -13.36 8.82
C ILE A 197 4.98 -14.30 7.97
N ASP A 198 5.05 -14.07 6.65
CA ASP A 198 5.89 -14.84 5.73
C ASP A 198 7.36 -14.86 6.19
N LEU A 199 7.91 -13.69 6.52
CA LEU A 199 9.27 -13.54 6.99
C LEU A 199 9.50 -14.31 8.31
N ALA A 200 8.56 -14.21 9.26
CA ALA A 200 8.64 -14.92 10.53
C ALA A 200 8.59 -16.44 10.35
N ILE A 201 7.73 -16.96 9.45
CA ILE A 201 7.68 -18.39 9.13
C ILE A 201 8.97 -18.87 8.46
N LYS A 202 9.52 -18.10 7.50
CA LYS A 202 10.79 -18.42 6.82
C LYS A 202 11.97 -18.53 7.78
N HIS A 203 11.97 -17.72 8.83
CA HIS A 203 12.97 -17.74 9.90
C HIS A 203 12.55 -18.58 11.12
N GLU A 204 11.54 -19.44 10.98
CA GLU A 204 11.08 -20.39 12.01
C GLU A 204 10.63 -19.74 13.33
N LYS A 205 10.30 -18.44 13.30
CA LYS A 205 9.72 -17.68 14.41
C LYS A 205 8.21 -17.90 14.49
N TYR A 206 7.76 -19.16 14.57
CA TYR A 206 6.34 -19.54 14.42
C TYR A 206 5.42 -18.90 15.48
N SER A 207 5.87 -18.78 16.73
CA SER A 207 5.10 -18.13 17.80
C SER A 207 4.86 -16.65 17.51
N LEU A 208 5.87 -15.95 16.96
CA LEU A 208 5.73 -14.56 16.54
C LEU A 208 4.77 -14.45 15.35
N ALA A 209 4.93 -15.31 14.34
CA ALA A 209 4.07 -15.34 13.17
C ALA A 209 2.59 -15.52 13.56
N LYS A 210 2.30 -16.46 14.49
CA LYS A 210 0.95 -16.69 15.01
C LYS A 210 0.39 -15.48 15.75
N LYS A 211 1.19 -14.85 16.62
CA LYS A 211 0.80 -13.61 17.32
C LYS A 211 0.44 -12.50 16.32
N ILE A 212 1.22 -12.34 15.26
CA ILE A 212 0.96 -11.34 14.21
C ILE A 212 -0.33 -11.67 13.46
N LEU A 213 -0.58 -12.94 13.13
CA LEU A 213 -1.84 -13.36 12.51
C LEU A 213 -3.06 -13.04 13.39
N GLU A 214 -2.98 -13.29 14.69
CA GLU A 214 -4.06 -12.96 15.63
C GLU A 214 -4.35 -11.46 15.69
N GLU A 215 -3.32 -10.61 15.71
CA GLU A 215 -3.50 -9.15 15.62
C GLU A 215 -4.06 -8.72 14.26
N THR A 216 -3.58 -9.33 13.16
CA THR A 216 -4.09 -9.07 11.81
C THR A 216 -5.59 -9.37 11.74
N LYS A 217 -6.03 -10.48 12.35
CA LYS A 217 -7.44 -10.85 12.39
C LYS A 217 -8.28 -9.86 13.19
N LYS A 218 -7.80 -9.40 14.35
CA LYS A 218 -8.50 -8.41 15.17
C LYS A 218 -8.71 -7.09 14.43
N GLU A 219 -7.73 -6.66 13.62
CA GLU A 219 -7.80 -5.38 12.91
C GLU A 219 -8.52 -5.45 11.56
N PHE A 220 -8.35 -6.54 10.79
CA PHE A 220 -8.76 -6.59 9.39
C PHE A 220 -9.78 -7.69 9.02
N PHE A 221 -10.01 -8.68 9.89
CA PHE A 221 -10.91 -9.80 9.56
C PHE A 221 -12.37 -9.35 9.60
N ASN A 222 -12.88 -9.03 8.42
CA ASN A 222 -14.26 -8.60 8.19
C ASN A 222 -14.75 -9.30 6.90
N PRO A 223 -16.00 -9.81 6.85
CA PRO A 223 -16.55 -10.43 5.64
C PRO A 223 -16.49 -9.57 4.37
N LEU A 224 -16.48 -8.24 4.50
CA LEU A 224 -16.33 -7.31 3.38
C LEU A 224 -14.88 -7.16 2.91
N ASN A 225 -13.91 -7.57 3.73
CA ASN A 225 -12.49 -7.59 3.40
C ASN A 225 -12.06 -9.01 2.98
N LEU A 226 -12.50 -9.41 1.79
CA LEU A 226 -12.27 -10.76 1.26
C LEU A 226 -10.79 -11.15 1.25
N LEU A 227 -9.89 -10.21 0.93
CA LEU A 227 -8.46 -10.49 0.94
C LEU A 227 -7.96 -10.87 2.34
N ALA A 228 -8.36 -10.11 3.37
CA ALA A 228 -7.95 -10.41 4.74
C ALA A 228 -8.45 -11.79 5.17
N VAL A 229 -9.73 -12.08 4.91
CA VAL A 229 -10.34 -13.37 5.27
C VAL A 229 -9.63 -14.53 4.57
N THR A 230 -9.49 -14.45 3.25
CA THR A 230 -8.88 -15.51 2.43
C THR A 230 -7.45 -15.79 2.87
N ILE A 231 -6.61 -14.77 3.00
CA ILE A 231 -5.20 -14.98 3.35
C ILE A 231 -5.02 -15.37 4.83
N CYS A 232 -5.87 -14.88 5.75
CA CYS A 232 -5.83 -15.36 7.14
C CYS A 232 -6.17 -16.85 7.24
N ASN A 233 -7.14 -17.35 6.45
CA ASN A 233 -7.50 -18.76 6.41
C ASN A 233 -6.35 -19.62 5.86
N TYR A 234 -5.62 -19.12 4.86
CA TYR A 234 -4.41 -19.78 4.38
C TYR A 234 -3.37 -19.95 5.49
N TYR A 235 -3.06 -18.90 6.26
CA TYR A 235 -2.11 -19.00 7.36
C TYR A 235 -2.61 -19.87 8.51
N ASP A 236 -3.92 -19.87 8.84
CA ASP A 236 -4.47 -20.85 9.77
C ASP A 236 -4.19 -22.28 9.31
N GLY A 237 -4.39 -22.54 8.02
CA GLY A 237 -4.07 -23.82 7.41
C GLY A 237 -2.60 -24.20 7.57
N LEU A 238 -1.69 -23.26 7.27
CA LEU A 238 -0.25 -23.47 7.47
C LEU A 238 0.10 -23.75 8.95
N PHE A 239 -0.52 -23.06 9.91
CA PHE A 239 -0.26 -23.32 11.33
C PHE A 239 -0.82 -24.65 11.82
N LEU A 240 -1.94 -25.14 11.26
CA LEU A 240 -2.44 -26.49 11.54
C LEU A 240 -1.46 -27.57 11.09
N ILE A 241 -0.83 -27.38 9.92
CA ILE A 241 0.22 -28.25 9.40
C ILE A 241 1.48 -28.17 10.28
N LEU A 242 2.01 -26.95 10.48
CA LEU A 242 3.28 -26.72 11.20
C LEU A 242 3.26 -27.22 12.64
N PHE A 243 2.14 -27.10 13.35
CA PHE A 243 2.02 -27.55 14.73
C PHE A 243 1.55 -29.00 14.87
N GLY A 244 1.32 -29.72 13.76
CA GLY A 244 0.89 -31.12 13.77
C GLY A 244 -0.50 -31.34 14.39
N ASN A 245 -1.35 -30.31 14.41
CA ASN A 245 -2.67 -30.39 15.03
C ASN A 245 -3.67 -31.12 14.12
N ASP A 246 -3.72 -30.74 12.84
CA ASP A 246 -4.58 -31.34 11.82
C ASP A 246 -4.05 -30.98 10.41
N ALA A 247 -3.12 -31.78 9.89
CA ALA A 247 -2.46 -31.49 8.62
C ALA A 247 -3.42 -31.61 7.41
N GLU A 248 -4.45 -32.45 7.50
CA GLU A 248 -5.45 -32.63 6.43
C GLU A 248 -6.34 -31.39 6.34
N GLN A 249 -6.91 -30.96 7.46
CA GLN A 249 -7.70 -29.73 7.51
C GLN A 249 -6.84 -28.51 7.13
N GLY A 250 -5.60 -28.46 7.60
CA GLY A 250 -4.68 -27.38 7.28
C GLY A 250 -4.36 -27.27 5.78
N THR A 251 -4.12 -28.41 5.13
CA THR A 251 -3.90 -28.47 3.68
C THR A 251 -5.13 -28.03 2.91
N LYS A 252 -6.33 -28.49 3.32
CA LYS A 252 -7.59 -28.10 2.71
C LYS A 252 -7.82 -26.58 2.74
N LEU A 253 -7.62 -25.93 3.89
CA LEU A 253 -7.78 -24.47 4.01
C LEU A 253 -6.82 -23.70 3.09
N ALA A 254 -5.57 -24.15 2.99
CA ALA A 254 -4.58 -23.54 2.13
C ALA A 254 -4.92 -23.73 0.64
N GLU A 255 -5.36 -24.91 0.24
CA GLU A 255 -5.78 -25.21 -1.14
C GLU A 255 -7.04 -24.44 -1.56
N GLU A 256 -8.05 -24.34 -0.69
CA GLU A 256 -9.24 -23.52 -0.94
C GLU A 256 -8.89 -22.06 -1.20
N THR A 257 -7.92 -21.52 -0.45
CA THR A 257 -7.41 -20.16 -0.67
C THR A 257 -6.74 -20.02 -2.04
N ILE A 258 -5.91 -20.98 -2.44
CA ILE A 258 -5.24 -20.99 -3.75
C ILE A 258 -6.29 -21.00 -4.87
N VAL A 259 -7.34 -21.81 -4.75
CA VAL A 259 -8.46 -21.85 -5.72
C VAL A 259 -9.16 -20.50 -5.85
N VAL A 260 -9.38 -19.78 -4.75
CA VAL A 260 -9.95 -18.42 -4.78
C VAL A 260 -9.03 -17.47 -5.56
N LEU A 261 -7.72 -17.49 -5.29
CA LEU A 261 -6.75 -16.65 -6.00
C LEU A 261 -6.74 -16.94 -7.51
N GLU A 262 -6.77 -18.21 -7.91
CA GLU A 262 -6.85 -18.62 -9.31
C GLU A 262 -8.13 -18.16 -9.98
N SER A 263 -9.28 -18.30 -9.29
CA SER A 263 -10.59 -17.87 -9.75
C SER A 263 -10.65 -16.35 -9.96
N CYS A 264 -9.94 -15.59 -9.13
CA CYS A 264 -9.77 -14.14 -9.29
C CYS A 264 -8.71 -13.75 -10.34
N LYS A 265 -8.12 -14.71 -11.07
CA LYS A 265 -7.05 -14.51 -12.07
C LYS A 265 -5.75 -13.93 -11.49
N LEU A 266 -5.50 -14.11 -10.20
CA LEU A 266 -4.29 -13.68 -9.49
C LEU A 266 -3.20 -14.75 -9.59
N LYS A 267 -2.78 -15.08 -10.82
CA LYS A 267 -1.90 -16.22 -11.11
C LYS A 267 -0.58 -16.19 -10.36
N TYR A 268 0.06 -15.02 -10.27
CA TYR A 268 1.34 -14.87 -9.57
C TYR A 268 1.19 -15.19 -8.08
N GLN A 269 0.13 -14.68 -7.45
CA GLN A 269 -0.16 -14.89 -6.04
C GLN A 269 -0.50 -16.36 -5.78
N ALA A 270 -1.38 -16.96 -6.58
CA ALA A 270 -1.74 -18.38 -6.46
C ALA A 270 -0.50 -19.30 -6.53
N GLN A 271 0.35 -19.09 -7.53
CA GLN A 271 1.57 -19.88 -7.70
C GLN A 271 2.51 -19.77 -6.50
N ARG A 272 2.75 -18.55 -5.99
CA ARG A 272 3.60 -18.33 -4.81
C ARG A 272 3.03 -19.02 -3.56
N HIS A 273 1.72 -18.96 -3.34
CA HIS A 273 1.08 -19.62 -2.18
C HIS A 273 1.12 -21.14 -2.31
N LYS A 274 1.07 -21.68 -3.54
CA LYS A 274 1.24 -23.10 -3.79
C LYS A 274 2.65 -23.57 -3.50
N GLU A 275 3.67 -22.87 -4.01
CA GLU A 275 5.08 -23.16 -3.74
C GLU A 275 5.36 -23.14 -2.23
N PHE A 276 4.87 -22.11 -1.53
CA PHE A 276 5.08 -21.99 -0.09
C PHE A 276 4.36 -23.08 0.72
N LEU A 277 3.15 -23.50 0.31
CA LEU A 277 2.45 -24.62 0.96
C LEU A 277 3.26 -25.92 0.82
N GLU A 278 3.82 -26.20 -0.35
CA GLU A 278 4.62 -27.40 -0.58
C GLU A 278 5.94 -27.36 0.22
N GLU A 279 6.59 -26.19 0.33
CA GLU A 279 7.74 -26.02 1.22
C GLU A 279 7.39 -26.35 2.69
N ILE A 280 6.25 -25.88 3.18
CA ILE A 280 5.80 -26.16 4.55
C ILE A 280 5.46 -27.64 4.75
N LYS A 281 4.78 -28.28 3.80
CA LYS A 281 4.48 -29.72 3.87
C LYS A 281 5.76 -30.55 3.89
N ALA A 282 6.76 -30.20 3.08
CA ALA A 282 8.06 -30.87 3.05
C ALA A 282 8.83 -30.77 4.38
N LYS A 283 8.64 -29.69 5.15
CA LYS A 283 9.25 -29.54 6.49
C LYS A 283 8.65 -30.44 7.57
N VAL A 284 7.40 -30.90 7.39
CA VAL A 284 6.64 -31.62 8.43
C VAL A 284 6.49 -33.12 8.10
N GLN A 285 6.77 -33.55 6.87
CA GLN A 285 6.77 -34.98 6.54
C GLN A 285 7.93 -35.70 7.26
N PRO A 286 7.66 -36.81 7.97
CA PRO A 286 8.73 -37.65 8.51
C PRO A 286 9.47 -38.33 7.36
N ILE A 287 10.81 -38.37 7.46
CA ILE A 287 11.70 -39.18 6.60
C ILE A 287 11.33 -40.66 6.73
#